data_AF-A0ABD7YUF5-F1
#
_entry.id   AF-A0ABD7YUF5-F1
#
_cell.length_a   1.000
_cell.length_b   1.000
_cell.length_c   1.000
_cell.angle_alpha   90.00
_cell.angle_beta   90.00
_cell.angle_gamma   90.00
#
_symmetry.space_group_name_H-M   'P 1'
#
loop_
_entity.id
_entity.type
_entity.pdbx_description
1 polymer ?
#
loop_
_entity_poly.entity_id
_entity_poly.type
_entity_poly.pdbx_seq_one_letter_code
_entity_poly.pdbx_strand_id
1 'polypeptide(L)'
;MSLPYSKKIMAFVFLIIISLSASVNYFIKLESYRNLTSDAISISSILVAVLGVYFGILSTLEEKSSFFKKAKRYGQNNNIMVGLIKYIGLNVYINLGFIFITIIYDVAPHVNNRIIRILANTIWLSLFLIILLGTITTVNFIMKIYLFKDENNQRLES
;
A
#
# COMPACT_ATOMS: atom_id res chain seq x y z
N MET A 1 -9.02 15.67 -1.02
CA MET A 1 -7.72 15.99 -0.39
C MET A 1 -6.64 15.41 -1.30
N SER A 2 -5.97 16.25 -2.10
CA SER A 2 -4.88 15.80 -2.98
C SER A 2 -3.61 15.66 -2.15
N LEU A 3 -3.01 14.48 -2.14
CA LEU A 3 -1.68 14.24 -1.57
C LEU A 3 -0.67 15.26 -2.14
N PRO A 4 0.29 15.78 -1.34
CA PRO A 4 1.22 16.84 -1.73
C PRO A 4 2.37 16.33 -2.60
N TYR A 5 2.10 15.42 -3.54
CA TYR A 5 3.08 15.00 -4.52
C TYR A 5 2.84 15.74 -5.82
N SER A 6 3.81 16.56 -6.21
CA SER A 6 3.88 17.12 -7.56
C SER A 6 3.67 15.98 -8.57
N LYS A 7 2.79 16.18 -9.57
CA LYS A 7 2.51 15.18 -10.63
C LYS A 7 3.80 14.59 -11.23
N LYS A 8 4.87 15.39 -11.27
CA LYS A 8 6.21 14.99 -11.72
C LYS A 8 6.87 13.93 -10.83
N ILE A 9 6.73 14.03 -9.51
CA ILE A 9 7.28 13.07 -8.55
C ILE A 9 6.52 11.75 -8.64
N MET A 10 5.19 11.80 -8.76
CA MET A 10 4.38 10.59 -8.97
C MET A 10 4.75 9.88 -10.27
N ALA A 11 4.90 10.63 -11.37
CA ALA A 11 5.35 10.08 -12.65
C ALA A 11 6.75 9.46 -12.55
N PHE A 12 7.67 10.09 -11.81
CA PHE A 12 9.01 9.58 -11.60
C PHE A 12 9.02 8.26 -10.82
N VAL A 13 8.25 8.18 -9.72
CA VAL A 13 8.10 6.94 -8.95
C VAL A 13 7.50 5.83 -9.80
N PHE A 14 6.50 6.15 -10.62
CA PHE A 14 5.88 5.19 -11.53
C PHE A 14 6.86 4.66 -12.59
N LEU A 15 7.69 5.54 -13.16
CA LEU A 15 8.76 5.16 -14.10
C LEU A 15 9.80 4.24 -13.46
N ILE A 16 10.20 4.52 -12.21
CA ILE A 16 11.11 3.63 -11.47
C ILE A 16 10.49 2.24 -11.30
N ILE A 17 9.23 2.17 -10.89
CA ILE A 17 8.52 0.89 -10.67
C ILE A 17 8.46 0.08 -11.97
N ILE A 18 8.12 0.71 -13.09
CA ILE A 18 8.07 0.04 -14.40
C ILE A 18 9.47 -0.43 -14.82
N SER A 19 10.49 0.43 -14.69
CA SER A 19 11.86 0.10 -15.07
C SER A 19 12.42 -1.07 -14.24
N LEU A 20 12.18 -1.07 -12.93
CA LEU A 20 12.56 -2.16 -12.04
C LEU A 20 11.83 -3.45 -12.43
N SER A 21 10.53 -3.36 -12.70
CA SER A 21 9.72 -4.53 -13.09
C SER A 21 10.18 -5.13 -14.43
N ALA A 22 10.51 -4.29 -15.41
CA ALA A 22 11.05 -4.71 -16.69
C ALA A 22 12.44 -5.37 -16.54
N SER A 23 13.28 -4.83 -15.65
CA SER A 23 14.61 -5.38 -15.37
C SER A 23 14.51 -6.76 -14.73
N VAL A 24 13.67 -6.92 -13.71
CA VAL A 24 13.41 -8.22 -13.06
C VAL A 24 12.96 -9.26 -14.09
N ASN A 25 12.08 -8.87 -15.00
CA ASN A 25 11.54 -9.76 -16.04
C ASN A 25 12.54 -10.15 -17.12
N TYR A 26 13.58 -9.35 -17.34
CA TYR A 26 14.68 -9.71 -18.24
C TYR A 26 15.56 -10.82 -17.64
N PHE A 27 15.76 -10.84 -16.32
CA PHE A 27 16.68 -11.77 -15.65
C PHE A 27 16.01 -13.02 -15.08
N ILE A 28 14.71 -12.99 -14.78
CA ILE A 28 14.00 -14.09 -14.10
C ILE A 28 13.42 -15.12 -15.09
N LYS A 29 13.59 -16.42 -14.77
CA LYS A 29 13.02 -17.55 -15.53
C LYS A 29 11.53 -17.75 -15.23
N LEU A 30 10.80 -18.34 -16.16
CA LEU A 30 9.36 -18.61 -16.06
C LEU A 30 8.96 -19.44 -14.83
N GLU A 31 9.74 -20.44 -14.47
CA GLU A 31 9.47 -21.30 -13.30
C GLU A 31 9.50 -20.50 -11.99
N SER A 32 10.37 -19.50 -11.91
CA SER A 32 10.44 -18.57 -10.80
C SER A 32 9.23 -17.64 -10.73
N TYR A 33 8.56 -17.35 -11.87
CA TYR A 33 7.35 -16.53 -11.88
C TYR A 33 6.16 -17.20 -11.17
N ARG A 34 6.03 -18.53 -11.24
CA ARG A 34 4.97 -19.25 -10.54
C ARG A 34 5.18 -19.29 -9.02
N ASN A 35 6.44 -19.34 -8.59
CA ASN A 35 6.74 -19.18 -7.17
C ASN A 35 6.49 -17.73 -6.72
N LEU A 36 6.83 -16.74 -7.57
CA LEU A 36 6.57 -15.33 -7.30
C LEU A 36 5.07 -15.00 -7.22
N THR A 37 4.20 -15.63 -8.01
CA THR A 37 2.74 -15.43 -7.93
C THR A 37 2.19 -15.94 -6.61
N SER A 38 2.61 -17.14 -6.16
CA SER A 38 2.27 -17.68 -4.84
C SER A 38 2.75 -16.79 -3.69
N ASP A 39 4.00 -16.32 -3.77
CA ASP A 39 4.57 -15.42 -2.76
C ASP A 39 3.84 -14.07 -2.74
N ALA A 40 3.48 -13.53 -3.90
CA ALA A 40 2.73 -12.29 -4.01
C ALA A 40 1.32 -12.41 -3.39
N ILE A 41 0.62 -13.53 -3.59
CA ILE A 41 -0.67 -13.80 -2.94
C ILE A 41 -0.50 -13.86 -1.42
N SER A 42 0.53 -14.57 -0.95
CA SER A 42 0.82 -14.72 0.48
C SER A 42 1.11 -13.37 1.14
N ILE A 43 1.99 -12.57 0.52
CA ILE A 43 2.32 -11.22 0.98
C ILE A 43 1.08 -10.32 0.96
N SER A 44 0.32 -10.28 -0.13
CA SER A 44 -0.91 -9.48 -0.21
C SER A 44 -1.93 -9.88 0.85
N SER A 45 -2.04 -11.16 1.18
CA SER A 45 -2.91 -11.64 2.27
C SER A 45 -2.46 -11.12 3.64
N ILE A 46 -1.15 -11.10 3.90
CA ILE A 46 -0.56 -10.49 5.11
C ILE A 46 -0.86 -8.98 5.13
N LEU A 47 -0.69 -8.27 4.01
CA LEU A 47 -0.97 -6.83 3.92
C LEU A 47 -2.45 -6.54 4.22
N VAL A 48 -3.38 -7.35 3.71
CA VAL A 48 -4.81 -7.25 4.02
C VAL A 48 -5.06 -7.45 5.51
N ALA A 49 -4.44 -8.45 6.13
CA ALA A 49 -4.58 -8.69 7.57
C ALA A 49 -4.07 -7.49 8.39
N VAL A 50 -2.89 -6.95 8.06
CA VAL A 50 -2.31 -5.76 8.71
C VAL A 50 -3.23 -4.55 8.56
N LEU A 51 -3.71 -4.26 7.35
CA LEU A 51 -4.65 -3.17 7.10
C LEU A 51 -5.98 -3.38 7.83
N GLY A 52 -6.47 -4.62 7.92
CA GLY A 52 -7.68 -4.99 8.66
C GLY A 52 -7.54 -4.74 10.16
N VAL A 53 -6.39 -5.08 10.76
CA VAL A 53 -6.09 -4.77 12.17
C VAL A 53 -6.11 -3.26 12.40
N TYR A 54 -5.43 -2.48 11.55
CA TYR A 54 -5.43 -1.02 11.67
C TYR A 54 -6.81 -0.41 11.47
N PHE A 55 -7.59 -0.93 10.50
CA PHE A 55 -8.97 -0.53 10.28
C PHE A 55 -9.83 -0.79 11.53
N GLY A 56 -9.71 -1.98 12.12
CA GLY A 56 -10.40 -2.36 13.35
C GLY A 56 -10.06 -1.41 14.50
N ILE A 57 -8.77 -1.18 14.75
CA ILE A 57 -8.31 -0.24 15.79
C ILE A 57 -8.89 1.15 15.56
N LEU A 58 -8.79 1.69 14.34
CA LEU A 58 -9.33 3.01 13.99
C LEU A 58 -10.86 3.09 14.14
N SER A 59 -11.58 2.03 13.80
CA SER A 59 -13.04 1.99 13.94
C SER A 59 -13.52 1.99 15.40
N THR A 60 -12.68 1.50 16.33
CA THR A 60 -12.96 1.46 17.77
C THR A 60 -12.52 2.71 18.53
N LEU A 61 -11.70 3.57 17.92
CA LEU A 61 -11.27 4.82 18.54
C LEU A 61 -12.39 5.86 18.50
N GLU A 62 -12.92 6.23 19.66
CA GLU A 62 -13.85 7.36 19.77
C GLU A 62 -13.16 8.69 19.43
N GLU A 63 -13.92 9.67 18.90
CA GLU A 63 -13.46 11.03 18.55
C GLU A 63 -12.74 11.77 19.69
N LYS A 64 -12.92 11.34 20.95
CA LYS A 64 -12.29 11.93 22.14
C LYS A 64 -10.91 11.36 22.48
N SER A 65 -10.44 10.33 21.78
CA SER A 65 -9.16 9.67 22.09
C SER A 65 -7.94 10.58 21.85
N SER A 66 -6.83 10.26 22.52
CA SER A 66 -5.57 11.01 22.41
C SER A 66 -5.05 11.10 20.96
N PHE A 67 -5.37 10.09 20.14
CA PHE A 67 -5.12 10.07 18.70
C PHE A 67 -5.79 11.23 17.97
N PHE A 68 -7.08 11.49 18.22
CA PHE A 68 -7.81 12.60 17.60
C PHE A 68 -7.33 13.97 18.06
N LYS A 69 -7.02 14.11 19.35
CA LYS A 69 -6.44 15.35 19.89
C LYS A 69 -5.10 15.68 19.22
N LYS A 70 -4.28 14.66 18.92
CA LYS A 70 -2.99 14.81 18.21
C LYS A 70 -3.17 15.08 16.72
N ALA A 71 -4.11 14.40 16.06
CA ALA A 71 -4.43 14.65 14.65
C ALA A 71 -4.93 16.09 14.41
N LYS A 72 -5.75 16.63 15.34
CA LYS A 72 -6.28 18.00 15.26
C LYS A 72 -5.18 19.08 15.38
N ARG A 73 -4.08 18.81 16.11
CA ARG A 73 -2.92 19.73 16.23
C ARG A 73 -2.12 19.88 14.94
N TYR A 74 -2.27 18.98 13.98
CA TYR A 74 -1.59 19.01 12.68
C TYR A 74 -2.34 19.82 11.59
N GLY A 75 -3.29 20.69 11.95
CA GLY A 75 -4.04 21.54 11.01
C GLY A 75 -5.05 20.75 10.16
N GLN A 76 -5.52 19.66 10.72
CA GLN A 76 -6.06 18.52 9.99
C GLN A 76 -7.51 18.33 10.52
N ASN A 77 -8.49 18.61 9.65
CA ASN A 77 -9.92 18.87 9.93
C ASN A 77 -10.69 17.63 10.46
N ASN A 78 -11.86 17.82 11.07
CA ASN A 78 -12.70 16.77 11.68
C ASN A 78 -13.01 15.55 10.77
N ASN A 79 -12.83 15.65 9.45
CA ASN A 79 -13.11 14.59 8.47
C ASN A 79 -11.94 13.61 8.20
N ILE A 80 -10.84 13.68 8.94
CA ILE A 80 -9.66 12.82 8.68
C ILE A 80 -9.92 11.36 8.96
N MET A 81 -10.64 11.04 10.03
CA MET A 81 -10.92 9.64 10.30
C MET A 81 -11.75 9.05 9.16
N VAL A 82 -12.75 9.78 8.66
CA VAL A 82 -13.52 9.36 7.48
C VAL A 82 -12.62 9.21 6.24
N GLY A 83 -11.69 10.14 6.02
CA GLY A 83 -10.74 10.08 4.90
C GLY A 83 -9.75 8.92 5.02
N LEU A 84 -9.22 8.67 6.21
CA LEU A 84 -8.25 7.63 6.51
C LEU A 84 -8.89 6.24 6.50
N ILE A 85 -10.07 6.08 7.10
CA ILE A 85 -10.88 4.86 7.04
C ILE A 85 -11.23 4.54 5.58
N LYS A 86 -11.65 5.54 4.80
CA LYS A 86 -11.89 5.36 3.34
C LYS A 86 -10.62 4.97 2.60
N TYR A 87 -9.48 5.57 2.92
CA TYR A 87 -8.20 5.27 2.27
C TYR A 87 -7.66 3.87 2.64
N ILE A 88 -7.77 3.46 3.90
CA ILE A 88 -7.44 2.11 4.36
C ILE A 88 -8.37 1.10 3.69
N GLY A 89 -9.69 1.34 3.72
CA GLY A 89 -10.67 0.50 3.06
C GLY A 89 -10.39 0.35 1.57
N LEU A 90 -10.04 1.45 0.87
CA LEU A 90 -9.63 1.40 -0.54
C LEU A 90 -8.39 0.53 -0.74
N ASN A 91 -7.36 0.64 0.11
CA ASN A 91 -6.18 -0.22 0.02
C ASN A 91 -6.50 -1.69 0.27
N VAL A 92 -7.43 -2.01 1.18
CA VAL A 92 -7.92 -3.38 1.39
C VAL A 92 -8.57 -3.91 0.12
N TYR A 93 -9.50 -3.16 -0.48
CA TYR A 93 -10.17 -3.58 -1.72
C TYR A 93 -9.18 -3.74 -2.89
N ILE A 94 -8.20 -2.85 -3.02
CA ILE A 94 -7.17 -2.96 -4.05
C ILE A 94 -6.31 -4.22 -3.84
N ASN A 95 -5.89 -4.52 -2.60
CA ASN A 95 -5.14 -5.74 -2.30
C ASN A 95 -5.95 -7.01 -2.61
N LEU A 96 -7.23 -7.05 -2.23
CA LEU A 96 -8.13 -8.16 -2.55
C LEU A 96 -8.28 -8.32 -4.07
N GLY A 97 -8.52 -7.22 -4.79
CA GLY A 97 -8.60 -7.22 -6.25
C GLY A 97 -7.31 -7.74 -6.89
N PHE A 98 -6.16 -7.37 -6.37
CA PHE A 98 -4.87 -7.87 -6.85
C PHE A 98 -4.66 -9.37 -6.60
N ILE A 99 -5.12 -9.91 -5.46
CA ILE A 99 -5.12 -11.35 -5.22
C ILE A 99 -5.93 -12.06 -6.31
N PHE A 100 -7.14 -11.58 -6.62
CA PHE A 100 -7.95 -12.15 -7.71
C PHE A 100 -7.26 -12.04 -9.07
N ILE A 101 -6.69 -10.88 -9.40
CA ILE A 101 -5.93 -10.69 -10.65
C ILE A 101 -4.75 -11.67 -10.72
N THR A 102 -4.05 -11.88 -9.60
CA THR A 102 -2.89 -12.78 -9.53
C THR A 102 -3.29 -14.24 -9.70
N ILE A 103 -4.42 -14.66 -9.11
CA ILE A 103 -4.97 -16.01 -9.32
C ILE A 103 -5.34 -16.22 -10.80
N ILE A 104 -6.04 -15.26 -11.41
CA ILE A 104 -6.39 -15.34 -12.84
C ILE A 104 -5.12 -15.41 -13.70
N TYR A 105 -4.13 -14.59 -13.38
CA TYR A 105 -2.85 -14.57 -14.08
C TYR A 105 -2.09 -15.90 -13.93
N ASP A 106 -2.13 -16.53 -12.76
CA ASP A 106 -1.46 -17.81 -12.49
C ASP A 106 -2.10 -18.99 -13.24
N VAL A 107 -3.43 -19.00 -13.34
CA VAL A 107 -4.20 -20.06 -14.01
C VAL A 107 -4.31 -19.83 -15.52
N ALA A 108 -4.06 -18.61 -16.00
CA ALA A 108 -4.15 -18.29 -17.41
C ALA A 108 -3.16 -19.11 -18.27
N PRO A 109 -3.60 -19.59 -19.46
CA PRO A 109 -2.73 -20.32 -20.35
C PRO A 109 -1.53 -19.45 -20.76
N HIS A 110 -0.35 -20.05 -20.76
CA HIS A 110 0.88 -19.32 -21.05
C HIS A 110 0.85 -18.81 -22.50
N VAL A 111 0.90 -17.48 -22.64
CA VAL A 111 0.96 -16.84 -23.94
C VAL A 111 2.31 -17.16 -24.59
N ASN A 112 2.26 -17.80 -25.77
CA ASN A 112 3.46 -18.22 -26.50
C ASN A 112 4.26 -17.00 -27.04
N ASN A 113 3.58 -15.87 -27.25
CA ASN A 113 4.24 -14.64 -27.68
C ASN A 113 5.08 -14.01 -26.54
N ARG A 114 6.40 -14.02 -26.72
CA ARG A 114 7.39 -13.50 -25.76
C ARG A 114 7.17 -12.02 -25.39
N ILE A 115 6.77 -11.18 -26.35
CA ILE A 115 6.57 -9.74 -26.11
C ILE A 115 5.35 -9.51 -25.21
N ILE A 116 4.24 -10.15 -25.53
CA ILE A 116 2.99 -10.03 -24.76
C ILE A 116 3.22 -10.54 -23.33
N ARG A 117 3.95 -11.64 -23.18
CA ARG A 117 4.33 -12.18 -21.87
C ARG A 117 5.17 -11.20 -21.06
N ILE A 118 6.21 -10.60 -21.66
CA ILE A 118 7.04 -9.60 -20.97
C ILE A 118 6.19 -8.40 -20.53
N LEU A 119 5.29 -7.91 -21.38
CA LEU A 119 4.39 -6.82 -21.03
C LEU A 119 3.47 -7.19 -19.86
N ALA A 120 2.81 -8.36 -19.93
CA ALA A 120 1.91 -8.84 -18.88
C ALA A 120 2.63 -8.98 -17.53
N ASN A 121 3.79 -9.64 -17.51
CA ASN A 121 4.61 -9.81 -16.31
C ASN A 121 5.05 -8.47 -15.72
N THR A 122 5.45 -7.51 -16.57
CA THR A 122 5.90 -6.18 -16.14
C THR A 122 4.75 -5.38 -15.54
N ILE A 123 3.57 -5.42 -16.15
CA ILE A 123 2.36 -4.77 -15.65
C ILE A 123 1.96 -5.39 -14.30
N TRP A 124 1.92 -6.72 -14.22
CA TRP A 124 1.55 -7.43 -13.00
C TRP A 124 2.52 -7.12 -11.85
N LEU A 125 3.83 -7.19 -12.08
CA LEU A 125 4.83 -6.89 -11.06
C LEU A 125 4.82 -5.41 -10.64
N SER A 126 4.57 -4.50 -11.58
CA SER A 126 4.41 -3.07 -11.27
C SER A 126 3.21 -2.83 -10.37
N LEU A 127 2.08 -3.49 -10.65
CA LEU A 127 0.88 -3.43 -9.82
C LEU A 127 1.16 -3.94 -8.40
N PHE A 128 1.88 -5.05 -8.27
CA PHE A 128 2.27 -5.59 -6.97
C PHE A 128 3.09 -4.58 -6.14
N LEU A 129 4.10 -3.95 -6.76
CA LEU A 129 4.95 -2.95 -6.10
C LEU A 129 4.17 -1.70 -5.67
N ILE A 130 3.22 -1.24 -6.48
CA ILE A 130 2.36 -0.09 -6.13
C ILE A 130 1.52 -0.40 -4.89
N ILE A 131 1.00 -1.62 -4.79
CA ILE A 131 0.16 -2.06 -3.68
C ILE A 131 0.97 -2.19 -2.39
N LEU A 132 2.17 -2.75 -2.48
CA LEU A 132 3.13 -2.77 -1.37
C LEU A 132 3.41 -1.35 -0.87
N LEU A 133 3.72 -0.42 -1.78
CA LEU A 133 4.01 0.97 -1.43
C LEU A 133 2.81 1.67 -0.80
N GLY A 134 1.60 1.44 -1.32
CA GLY A 134 0.35 1.98 -0.77
C GLY A 134 0.12 1.51 0.67
N THR A 135 0.37 0.23 0.93
CA THR A 135 0.23 -0.35 2.28
C THR A 135 1.29 0.22 3.24
N ILE A 136 2.56 0.25 2.83
CA ILE A 136 3.65 0.84 3.64
C ILE A 136 3.35 2.30 3.98
N THR A 137 2.87 3.09 3.01
CA THR A 137 2.52 4.50 3.21
C THR A 137 1.39 4.64 4.23
N THR A 138 0.40 3.77 4.16
CA THR A 138 -0.73 3.74 5.11
C THR A 138 -0.25 3.42 6.52
N VAL A 139 0.55 2.37 6.70
CA VAL A 139 1.13 1.99 7.99
C VAL A 139 2.00 3.11 8.54
N ASN A 140 2.89 3.70 7.72
CA ASN A 140 3.74 4.83 8.14
C ASN A 140 2.92 6.05 8.58
N PHE A 141 1.82 6.34 7.88
CA PHE A 141 0.94 7.45 8.26
C PHE A 141 0.28 7.20 9.62
N ILE A 142 -0.25 6.00 9.86
CA ILE A 142 -0.85 5.63 11.15
C ILE A 142 0.19 5.65 12.27
N MET A 143 1.37 5.07 12.03
CA MET A 143 2.47 5.02 12.99
C MET A 143 2.96 6.43 13.36
N LYS A 144 3.07 7.34 12.39
CA LYS A 144 3.40 8.75 12.66
C LYS A 144 2.38 9.43 13.58
N ILE A 145 1.10 9.11 13.44
CA ILE A 145 0.07 9.67 14.33
C ILE A 145 0.13 9.02 15.73
N TYR A 146 0.39 7.71 15.80
CA TYR A 146 0.41 6.96 17.07
C TYR A 146 1.66 7.26 17.93
N LEU A 147 2.85 7.32 17.31
CA LEU A 147 4.14 7.52 18.00
C LEU A 147 4.43 8.97 18.40
N PHE A 148 3.49 9.90 18.22
CA PHE A 148 3.70 11.28 18.66
C PHE A 148 3.79 11.34 20.19
N LYS A 149 5.00 11.45 20.72
CA LYS A 149 5.25 11.81 22.13
C LYS A 149 4.95 13.31 22.26
N ASP A 150 4.11 13.70 23.22
CA ASP A 150 3.86 15.11 23.49
C ASP A 150 5.17 15.76 23.97
N GLU A 151 5.89 16.45 23.09
CA GLU A 151 7.08 17.24 23.46
C GLU A 151 6.76 18.34 24.49
N ASN A 152 5.48 18.67 24.69
CA ASN A 152 5.04 19.64 25.67
C ASN A 152 4.87 19.10 27.11
N ASN A 153 4.98 17.78 27.35
CA ASN A 153 4.93 17.26 28.72
C ASN A 153 6.28 17.28 29.45
N GLN A 154 7.39 17.60 28.77
CA GLN A 154 8.71 17.71 29.41
C GLN A 154 9.02 19.12 29.95
N ARG A 155 8.17 20.13 29.70
CA ARG A 155 8.35 21.49 30.23
C ARG A 155 7.52 21.80 31.48
N LEU A 156 6.71 20.86 31.95
CA LEU A 156 5.92 20.99 33.18
C LEU A 156 6.47 20.16 34.35
N GLU A 157 7.56 19.42 34.13
CA GLU A 157 8.28 18.65 35.15
C GLU A 157 9.76 19.06 35.28
N SER A 158 10.15 20.21 34.71
CA SER A 158 11.50 20.81 34.86
C SER A 158 11.43 22.13 35.62
#